data_AF-A0A5N5WCN6-F1
#
_entry.id   AF-A0A5N5WCN6-F1
#
_cell.length_a   1.000
_cell.length_b   1.000
_cell.length_c   1.000
_cell.angle_alpha   90.00
_cell.angle_beta   90.00
_cell.angle_gamma   90.00
#
_symmetry.space_group_name_H-M   'P 1'
#
loop_
_entity.id
_entity.type
_entity.pdbx_description
1 polymer ?
#
loop_
_entity_poly.entity_id
_entity_poly.type
_entity_poly.pdbx_seq_one_letter_code
_entity_poly.pdbx_strand_id
1 'polypeptide(L)'
;MTFAERREAVEWLASQSYDPLRVRRAWATSRSALVPGAGPCFDTIRMPAPLVRRIAGARDRTSIQAALAEHGITTAVMADGWPRVYYVLIPPGTREQREQWDVPGVERLTPTCRIPLPAPGRTELPGAHWVLPAPAGPGDLCAPDGIRRFVTG
;
A
#
# COMPACT_ATOMS: atom_id res chain seq x y z
N MET A 1 16.65 -0.84 -3.36
CA MET A 1 16.31 -2.27 -3.45
C MET A 1 17.29 -2.96 -4.39
N THR A 2 18.00 -3.97 -3.89
CA THR A 2 18.90 -4.85 -4.66
C THR A 2 18.11 -5.81 -5.55
N PHE A 3 18.81 -6.57 -6.40
CA PHE A 3 18.14 -7.60 -7.22
C PHE A 3 17.56 -8.74 -6.35
N ALA A 4 18.26 -9.13 -5.28
CA ALA A 4 17.82 -10.17 -4.36
C ALA A 4 16.54 -9.73 -3.62
N GLU A 5 16.56 -8.54 -3.01
CA GLU A 5 15.39 -7.94 -2.34
C GLU A 5 14.21 -7.78 -3.30
N ARG A 6 14.48 -7.40 -4.56
CA ARG A 6 13.42 -7.30 -5.58
C ARG A 6 12.79 -8.66 -5.87
N ARG A 7 13.59 -9.73 -5.94
CA ARG A 7 13.08 -11.08 -6.19
C ARG A 7 12.23 -11.56 -5.01
N GLU A 8 12.68 -11.31 -3.78
CA GLU A 8 11.94 -11.62 -2.56
C GLU A 8 10.62 -10.85 -2.50
N ALA A 9 10.65 -9.54 -2.75
CA ALA A 9 9.46 -8.70 -2.86
C ALA A 9 8.47 -9.25 -3.89
N VAL A 10 8.93 -9.66 -5.07
CA VAL A 10 8.09 -10.23 -6.13
C VAL A 10 7.39 -11.50 -5.65
N GLU A 11 8.13 -12.46 -5.10
CA GLU A 11 7.54 -13.73 -4.67
C GLU A 11 6.59 -13.54 -3.48
N TRP A 12 6.99 -12.74 -2.49
CA TRP A 12 6.18 -12.48 -1.31
C TRP A 12 4.90 -11.71 -1.65
N LEU A 13 4.97 -10.60 -2.39
CA LEU A 13 3.78 -9.83 -2.78
C LEU A 13 2.86 -10.64 -3.70
N ALA A 14 3.40 -11.49 -4.59
CA ALA A 14 2.58 -12.35 -5.44
C ALA A 14 1.80 -13.40 -4.64
N SER A 15 2.35 -13.85 -3.49
CA SER A 15 1.70 -14.82 -2.61
C SER A 15 0.46 -14.30 -1.86
N GLN A 16 0.16 -13.00 -1.95
CA GLN A 16 -1.13 -12.44 -1.50
C GLN A 16 -2.32 -13.03 -2.27
N SER A 17 -2.09 -13.50 -3.51
CA SER A 17 -3.09 -14.14 -4.35
C SER A 17 -2.96 -15.66 -4.26
N TYR A 18 -4.09 -16.39 -4.28
CA TYR A 18 -4.10 -17.85 -4.45
C TYR A 18 -3.49 -18.32 -5.78
N ASP A 19 -3.34 -17.42 -6.75
CA ASP A 19 -2.61 -17.64 -8.00
C ASP A 19 -1.47 -16.62 -8.15
N PRO A 20 -0.27 -16.90 -7.60
CA PRO A 20 0.91 -16.03 -7.73
C PRO A 20 1.45 -15.95 -9.15
N LEU A 21 1.23 -16.99 -9.98
CA LEU A 21 1.64 -16.98 -11.39
C LEU A 21 0.85 -15.94 -12.19
N ARG A 22 -0.45 -15.82 -11.96
CA ARG A 22 -1.29 -14.78 -12.55
C ARG A 22 -0.84 -13.39 -12.15
N VAL A 23 -0.44 -13.18 -10.90
CA VAL A 23 0.09 -11.89 -10.43
C VAL A 23 1.38 -11.53 -11.19
N ARG A 24 2.34 -12.46 -11.28
CA ARG A 24 3.59 -12.24 -11.99
C ARG A 24 3.38 -11.97 -13.49
N ARG A 25 2.46 -12.71 -14.14
CA ARG A 25 2.06 -12.46 -15.54
C ARG A 25 1.45 -11.08 -15.73
N ALA A 26 0.55 -10.67 -14.83
CA ALA A 26 -0.04 -9.33 -14.88
C ALA A 26 1.02 -8.24 -14.69
N TRP A 27 1.99 -8.42 -13.78
CA TRP A 27 3.12 -7.49 -13.68
C TRP A 27 3.97 -7.43 -14.94
N ALA A 28 4.20 -8.55 -15.62
CA ALA A 28 4.94 -8.55 -16.88
C ALA A 28 4.22 -7.79 -18.00
N THR A 29 2.89 -7.79 -18.03
CA THR A 29 2.09 -7.21 -19.12
C THR A 29 1.59 -5.80 -18.83
N SER A 30 0.98 -5.56 -17.67
CA SER A 30 0.33 -4.31 -17.30
C SER A 30 1.04 -3.57 -16.15
N ARG A 31 2.13 -4.13 -15.64
CA ARG A 31 2.94 -3.60 -14.53
C ARG A 31 2.15 -3.40 -13.22
N SER A 32 0.96 -3.99 -13.10
CA SER A 32 0.12 -4.03 -11.89
C SER A 32 -0.84 -5.21 -11.93
N ALA A 33 -1.13 -5.82 -10.79
CA ALA A 33 -2.03 -6.97 -10.67
C ALA A 33 -3.20 -6.68 -9.73
N LEU A 34 -4.39 -7.20 -10.03
CA LEU A 34 -5.51 -7.14 -9.09
C LEU A 34 -5.42 -8.29 -8.09
N VAL A 35 -5.24 -7.96 -6.81
CA VAL A 35 -5.12 -8.92 -5.69
C VAL A 35 -6.18 -8.64 -4.61
N PRO A 36 -6.49 -9.61 -3.73
CA PRO A 36 -7.30 -9.34 -2.54
C PRO A 36 -6.72 -8.21 -1.68
N GLY A 37 -7.57 -7.32 -1.19
CA GLY A 37 -7.19 -6.23 -0.27
C GLY A 37 -6.86 -6.71 1.16
N ALA A 38 -7.23 -7.95 1.50
CA ALA A 38 -6.86 -8.62 2.74
C ALA A 38 -6.61 -10.10 2.45
N GLY A 39 -5.58 -10.67 3.07
CA GLY A 39 -5.08 -11.99 2.73
C GLY A 39 -3.94 -12.46 3.62
N PRO A 40 -3.22 -13.52 3.21
CA PRO A 40 -2.22 -14.19 4.05
C PRO A 40 -0.95 -13.36 4.26
N CYS A 41 -0.61 -12.44 3.35
CA CYS A 41 0.64 -11.67 3.44
C CYS A 41 0.43 -10.33 4.12
N PHE A 42 -0.68 -9.66 3.80
CA PHE A 42 -0.98 -8.34 4.33
C PHE A 42 -2.49 -8.04 4.29
N ASP A 43 -2.90 -7.09 5.13
CA ASP A 43 -4.13 -6.34 4.97
C ASP A 43 -3.84 -4.97 4.35
N THR A 44 -4.86 -4.31 3.83
CA THR A 44 -4.72 -2.99 3.20
C THR A 44 -5.64 -1.97 3.84
N ILE A 45 -5.09 -0.82 4.20
CA ILE A 45 -5.85 0.39 4.54
C ILE A 45 -6.01 1.23 3.28
N ARG A 46 -7.24 1.65 2.97
CA ARG A 46 -7.55 2.63 1.95
C ARG A 46 -7.70 4.00 2.60
N MET A 47 -7.00 5.00 2.05
CA MET A 47 -7.09 6.40 2.48
C MET A 47 -7.50 7.29 1.31
N PRO A 48 -8.46 8.23 1.49
CA PRO A 48 -8.84 9.17 0.44
C PRO A 48 -7.68 10.13 0.12
N ALA A 49 -7.40 10.38 -1.16
CA ALA A 49 -6.36 11.32 -1.54
C ALA A 49 -6.56 12.76 -1.01
N PRO A 50 -7.79 13.31 -0.91
CA PRO A 50 -8.01 14.60 -0.28
C PRO A 50 -7.52 14.66 1.17
N LEU A 51 -7.71 13.58 1.94
CA LEU A 51 -7.24 13.48 3.33
C LEU A 51 -5.71 13.51 3.37
N VAL A 52 -5.06 12.63 2.61
CA VAL A 52 -3.59 12.52 2.56
C VAL A 52 -2.95 13.85 2.14
N ARG A 53 -3.50 14.50 1.11
CA ARG A 53 -3.01 15.80 0.62
C ARG A 53 -3.22 16.94 1.61
N ARG A 54 -4.33 16.91 2.37
CA ARG A 54 -4.60 17.88 3.44
C ARG A 54 -3.55 17.76 4.53
N ILE A 55 -3.28 16.54 5.01
CA ILE A 55 -2.28 16.28 6.05
C ILE A 55 -0.88 16.69 5.56
N ALA A 56 -0.54 16.34 4.32
CA ALA A 56 0.74 16.72 3.72
C ALA A 56 0.88 18.21 3.39
N GLY A 57 -0.19 19.01 3.49
CA GLY A 57 -0.21 20.42 3.08
C GLY A 57 0.05 20.66 1.58
N ALA A 58 0.12 19.60 0.77
CA ALA A 58 0.56 19.68 -0.63
C ALA A 58 0.06 18.49 -1.46
N ARG A 59 0.29 18.57 -2.78
CA ARG A 59 -0.15 17.56 -3.76
C ARG A 59 0.99 16.80 -4.43
N ASP A 60 2.21 17.31 -4.31
CA ASP A 60 3.38 16.69 -4.91
C ASP A 60 3.84 15.47 -4.10
N ARG A 61 4.55 14.57 -4.77
CA ARG A 61 4.98 13.31 -4.20
C ARG A 61 5.92 13.50 -3.00
N THR A 62 6.84 14.45 -3.09
CA THR A 62 7.89 14.66 -2.08
C THR A 62 7.29 15.09 -0.75
N SER A 63 6.37 16.06 -0.76
CA SER A 63 5.67 16.51 0.44
C SER A 63 4.84 15.40 1.08
N ILE A 64 4.19 14.56 0.26
CA ILE A 64 3.41 13.41 0.76
C ILE A 64 4.32 12.36 1.40
N GLN A 65 5.47 12.06 0.79
CA GLN A 65 6.46 11.15 1.36
C GLN A 65 7.01 11.68 2.70
N ALA A 66 7.31 12.97 2.78
CA ALA A 66 7.78 13.60 4.02
C ALA A 66 6.75 13.50 5.15
N ALA A 67 5.49 13.86 4.88
CA ALA A 67 4.41 13.78 5.86
C ALA A 67 4.17 12.35 6.37
N LEU A 68 4.27 11.35 5.49
CA LEU A 68 4.19 9.93 5.89
C LEU A 68 5.38 9.54 6.78
N ALA A 69 6.59 9.97 6.43
CA ALA A 69 7.80 9.64 7.16
C ALA A 69 7.82 10.25 8.58
N GLU A 70 7.28 11.45 8.77
CA GLU A 70 7.10 12.08 10.10
C GLU A 70 6.27 11.21 11.06
N HIS A 71 5.44 10.33 10.52
CA HIS A 71 4.59 9.41 11.27
C HIS A 71 5.13 7.98 11.31
N GLY A 72 6.39 7.77 10.90
CA GLY A 72 7.05 6.46 10.85
C GLY A 72 6.59 5.57 9.70
N ILE A 73 5.90 6.12 8.69
CA ILE A 73 5.46 5.39 7.50
C ILE A 73 6.49 5.61 6.40
N THR A 74 7.38 4.65 6.21
CA THR A 74 8.56 4.80 5.31
C THR A 74 8.57 3.82 4.12
N THR A 75 7.62 2.90 4.06
CA THR A 75 7.52 1.82 3.06
C THR A 75 6.04 1.47 2.82
N ALA A 76 5.76 0.55 1.90
CA ALA A 76 4.48 -0.12 1.74
C ALA A 76 3.25 0.78 1.47
N VAL A 77 3.48 1.96 0.88
CA VAL A 77 2.41 2.87 0.46
C VAL A 77 2.33 2.95 -1.06
N MET A 78 1.13 2.76 -1.58
CA MET A 78 0.79 2.80 -3.00
C MET A 78 -0.24 3.89 -3.28
N ALA A 79 -0.25 4.38 -4.51
CA ALA A 79 -1.28 5.24 -5.03
C ALA A 79 -1.86 4.63 -6.30
N ASP A 80 -3.14 4.88 -6.58
CA ASP A 80 -3.76 4.52 -7.84
C ASP A 80 -3.88 5.72 -8.79
N GLY A 81 -3.07 5.75 -9.84
CA GLY A 81 -3.15 6.71 -10.94
C GLY A 81 -3.05 8.18 -10.49
N TRP A 82 -3.78 9.08 -11.17
CA TRP A 82 -4.03 10.45 -10.68
C TRP A 82 -4.77 10.35 -9.33
N PRO A 83 -4.08 10.45 -8.19
CA PRO A 83 -4.48 9.64 -7.06
C PRO A 83 -5.82 10.10 -6.53
N ARG A 84 -6.80 9.19 -6.60
CA ARG A 84 -8.07 9.29 -5.88
C ARG A 84 -7.95 8.68 -4.49
N VAL A 85 -7.09 7.69 -4.35
CA VAL A 85 -6.88 6.90 -3.13
C VAL A 85 -5.41 6.52 -2.97
N TYR A 86 -5.01 6.38 -1.70
CA TYR A 86 -3.76 5.76 -1.28
C TYR A 86 -4.08 4.43 -0.61
N TYR A 87 -3.20 3.46 -0.77
CA TYR A 87 -3.28 2.16 -0.12
C TYR A 87 -2.04 1.95 0.73
N VAL A 88 -2.23 1.55 1.98
CA VAL A 88 -1.14 1.22 2.90
C VAL A 88 -1.23 -0.24 3.24
N LEU A 89 -0.14 -0.99 3.08
CA LEU A 89 -0.10 -2.40 3.48
C LEU A 89 0.31 -2.51 4.94
N ILE A 90 -0.43 -3.31 5.69
CA ILE A 90 -0.23 -3.55 7.12
C ILE A 90 -0.14 -5.06 7.39
N PRO A 91 0.39 -5.48 8.56
CA PRO A 91 0.37 -6.88 8.96
C PRO A 91 -1.04 -7.50 8.87
N PRO A 92 -1.16 -8.75 8.39
CA PRO A 92 -2.44 -9.41 8.23
C PRO A 92 -3.06 -9.73 9.59
N GLY A 93 -4.38 -9.83 9.63
CA GLY A 93 -5.07 -10.24 10.86
C GLY A 93 -5.15 -9.13 11.91
N THR A 94 -4.95 -7.88 11.51
CA THR A 94 -5.19 -6.68 12.34
C THR A 94 -6.70 -6.47 12.53
N ARG A 95 -7.38 -7.49 13.07
CA ARG A 95 -8.85 -7.66 13.14
C ARG A 95 -9.48 -6.82 14.25
N GLU A 96 -8.73 -6.50 15.28
CA GLU A 96 -9.21 -5.82 16.49
C GLU A 96 -9.34 -4.30 16.34
N GLN A 97 -8.93 -3.74 15.20
CA GLN A 97 -8.76 -2.30 15.05
C GLN A 97 -9.85 -1.63 14.20
N ARG A 98 -10.98 -2.30 13.95
CA ARG A 98 -12.08 -1.72 13.14
C ARG A 98 -12.58 -0.39 13.72
N GLU A 99 -12.46 -0.22 15.04
CA GLU A 99 -12.85 0.97 15.81
C GLU A 99 -11.74 2.02 15.93
N GLN A 100 -10.50 1.74 15.49
CA GLN A 100 -9.35 2.62 15.72
C GLN A 100 -9.18 3.73 14.68
N TRP A 101 -10.00 3.72 13.62
CA TRP A 101 -9.91 4.62 12.48
C TRP A 101 -11.22 5.36 12.30
N ASP A 102 -11.66 6.12 13.31
CA ASP A 102 -12.86 6.95 13.22
C ASP A 102 -12.61 8.21 12.35
N VAL A 103 -12.13 7.98 11.13
CA VAL A 103 -11.80 9.02 10.15
C VAL A 103 -12.58 8.70 8.86
N PRO A 104 -13.48 9.60 8.42
CA PRO A 104 -14.32 9.36 7.24
C PRO A 104 -13.52 8.94 6.00
N GLY A 105 -13.89 7.78 5.45
CA GLY A 105 -13.31 7.23 4.23
C GLY A 105 -11.98 6.50 4.40
N VAL A 106 -11.43 6.44 5.63
CA VAL A 106 -10.31 5.56 5.97
C VAL A 106 -10.87 4.21 6.38
N GLU A 107 -10.47 3.13 5.71
CA GLU A 107 -10.96 1.80 6.05
C GLU A 107 -9.96 0.70 5.77
N ARG A 108 -10.04 -0.37 6.57
CA ARG A 108 -9.39 -1.64 6.24
C ARG A 108 -10.24 -2.39 5.22
N LEU A 109 -9.64 -2.72 4.10
CA LEU A 109 -10.30 -3.46 3.04
C LEU A 109 -10.56 -4.91 3.46
N THR A 110 -11.62 -5.47 2.87
CA THR A 110 -11.98 -6.88 3.08
C THR A 110 -11.30 -7.77 2.03
N PRO A 111 -11.28 -9.11 2.23
CA PRO A 111 -10.77 -10.03 1.21
C PRO A 111 -11.55 -10.01 -0.11
N THR A 112 -12.78 -9.48 -0.12
CA THR A 112 -13.60 -9.34 -1.33
C THR A 112 -13.22 -8.10 -2.13
N CYS A 113 -12.66 -7.06 -1.50
CA CYS A 113 -12.10 -5.91 -2.19
C CYS A 113 -10.89 -6.31 -3.02
N ARG A 114 -10.74 -5.69 -4.19
CA ARG A 114 -9.56 -5.86 -5.05
C ARG A 114 -8.79 -4.56 -5.13
N ILE A 115 -7.47 -4.64 -5.01
CA ILE A 115 -6.57 -3.49 -5.13
C ILE A 115 -5.62 -3.69 -6.32
N PRO A 116 -5.24 -2.60 -7.02
CA PRO A 116 -4.19 -2.66 -8.01
C PRO A 116 -2.82 -2.66 -7.31
N LEU A 117 -2.21 -3.84 -7.19
CA LEU A 117 -0.88 -4.04 -6.63
C LEU A 117 0.19 -3.81 -7.72
N PRO A 118 1.00 -2.73 -7.67
CA PRO A 118 2.04 -2.46 -8.63
C PRO A 118 3.18 -3.49 -8.54
N ALA A 119 3.88 -3.73 -9.65
CA ALA A 119 5.13 -4.45 -9.60
C ALA A 119 6.11 -3.72 -8.63
N PRO A 120 6.95 -4.42 -7.84
CA PRO A 120 7.77 -3.79 -6.79
C PRO A 120 8.66 -2.62 -7.25
N GLY A 121 9.06 -2.62 -8.52
CA GLY A 121 9.87 -1.56 -9.12
C GLY A 121 9.10 -0.38 -9.69
N ARG A 122 7.77 -0.38 -9.66
CA ARG A 122 6.95 0.64 -10.34
C ARG A 122 6.68 1.83 -9.43
N THR A 123 7.36 2.94 -9.69
CA THR A 123 7.22 4.18 -8.92
C THR A 123 6.54 5.32 -9.68
N GLU A 124 6.24 5.12 -10.96
CA GLU A 124 5.82 6.19 -11.89
C GLU A 124 4.39 6.00 -12.44
N LEU A 125 3.81 7.13 -12.85
CA LEU A 125 2.55 7.24 -13.57
C LEU A 125 2.70 6.85 -15.06
N PRO A 126 1.60 6.53 -15.77
CA PRO A 126 0.22 6.40 -15.29
C PRO A 126 -0.02 5.09 -14.53
N GLY A 127 -1.15 5.02 -13.80
CA GLY A 127 -1.61 3.80 -13.11
C GLY A 127 -1.08 3.63 -11.68
N ALA A 128 -1.37 2.47 -11.10
CA ALA A 128 -0.97 2.16 -9.73
C ALA A 128 0.55 2.08 -9.60
N HIS A 129 1.10 2.73 -8.57
CA HIS A 129 2.52 2.83 -8.34
C HIS A 129 2.84 2.95 -6.84
N TRP A 130 4.07 2.57 -6.49
CA TRP A 130 4.65 2.73 -5.16
C TRP A 130 4.97 4.19 -4.90
N VAL A 131 4.38 4.77 -3.85
CA VAL A 131 4.67 6.11 -3.34
C VAL A 131 5.86 6.03 -2.39
N LEU A 132 5.86 5.03 -1.51
CA LEU A 132 7.01 4.62 -0.71
C LEU A 132 7.50 3.26 -1.23
N PRO A 133 8.76 2.86 -0.95
CA PRO A 133 9.32 1.60 -1.43
C PRO A 133 8.40 0.40 -1.23
N ALA A 134 8.45 -0.54 -2.17
CA ALA A 134 7.74 -1.80 -2.02
C ALA A 134 8.37 -2.62 -0.87
N PRO A 135 7.55 -3.28 -0.04
CA PRO A 135 8.05 -4.19 0.99
C PRO A 135 8.72 -5.41 0.35
N ALA A 136 9.85 -5.84 0.91
CA ALA A 136 10.51 -7.10 0.56
C ALA A 136 9.95 -8.28 1.37
N GLY A 137 9.29 -8.02 2.50
CA GLY A 137 8.63 -9.02 3.31
C GLY A 137 7.77 -8.44 4.45
N PRO A 138 7.33 -9.28 5.39
CA PRO A 138 6.44 -8.88 6.49
C PRO A 138 7.03 -7.78 7.40
N GLY A 139 8.35 -7.74 7.55
CA GLY A 139 9.04 -6.73 8.38
C GLY A 139 8.97 -5.31 7.81
N ASP A 140 8.63 -5.16 6.53
CA ASP A 140 8.52 -3.88 5.84
C ASP A 140 7.07 -3.39 5.75
N LEU A 141 6.15 -3.98 6.51
CA LEU A 141 4.77 -3.53 6.54
C LEU A 141 4.59 -2.36 7.51
N CYS A 142 3.63 -1.49 7.20
CA CYS A 142 3.36 -0.33 8.04
C CYS A 142 2.75 -0.75 9.36
N ALA A 143 3.30 -0.25 10.46
CA ALA A 143 2.69 -0.39 11.77
C ALA A 143 1.36 0.38 11.81
N PRO A 144 0.26 -0.25 12.27
CA PRO A 144 -1.03 0.44 12.36
C PRO A 144 -0.98 1.74 13.18
N ASP A 145 -0.23 1.78 14.28
CA ASP A 145 -0.11 3.02 15.08
C ASP A 145 0.43 4.23 14.30
N GLY A 146 1.35 4.03 13.35
CA GLY A 146 1.87 5.10 12.51
C GLY A 146 0.80 5.67 11.60
N ILE A 147 0.00 4.79 10.98
CA ILE A 147 -1.15 5.18 10.16
C ILE A 147 -2.16 5.93 11.02
N ARG A 148 -2.38 5.50 12.27
CA ARG A 148 -3.41 6.10 13.13
C ARG A 148 -3.05 7.54 13.42
N ARG A 149 -1.80 7.76 13.86
CA ARG A 149 -1.25 9.10 14.08
C ARG A 149 -1.35 9.96 12.82
N PHE A 150 -1.04 9.38 11.65
CA PHE A 150 -1.12 10.10 10.37
C PHE A 150 -2.53 10.56 10.03
N VAL A 151 -3.55 9.71 10.21
CA VAL A 151 -4.93 10.06 9.79
C VAL A 151 -5.71 10.88 10.82
N THR A 152 -5.28 10.88 12.09
CA THR A 152 -5.93 11.64 13.18
C THR A 152 -5.22 12.95 13.53
N GLY A 153 -4.01 13.18 13.03
CA GLY A 153 -3.29 14.45 13.16
C GLY A 153 -3.90 15.55 12.29
#